data_AF-A0A847ANL3-F1
#
_entry.id   AF-A0A847ANL3-F1
#
_cell.length_a   1.000
_cell.length_b   1.000
_cell.length_c   1.000
_cell.angle_alpha   90.00
_cell.angle_beta   90.00
_cell.angle_gamma   90.00
#
_symmetry.space_group_name_H-M   'P 1'
#
loop_
_entity.id
_entity.type
_entity.pdbx_description
1 polymer ?
#
loop_
_entity_poly.entity_id
_entity_poly.type
_entity_poly.pdbx_seq_one_letter_code
_entity_poly.pdbx_strand_id
1 'polypeptide(L)'
;IGDLAVVTTPFETFAETGMEIKAKSPFATTFTIELANGYYGYLPTPAQHEVGGYETWMGTNKVEKEASVKIVDKLISMLSGIK
;
A
#
# COMPACT_ATOMS: atom_id res chain seq x y z
N ILE A 1 9.30 -3.78 -15.98
CA ILE A 1 10.61 -4.18 -16.57
C ILE A 1 10.46 -5.62 -17.04
N GLY A 2 10.11 -5.82 -18.32
CA GLY A 2 9.57 -7.12 -18.75
C GLY A 2 8.33 -7.48 -17.92
N ASP A 3 8.28 -8.71 -17.38
CA ASP A 3 7.19 -9.21 -16.53
C ASP A 3 7.29 -8.81 -15.05
N LEU A 4 8.24 -7.95 -14.68
CA LEU A 4 8.37 -7.40 -13.34
C LEU A 4 7.68 -6.03 -13.25
N ALA A 5 6.80 -5.86 -12.26
CA ALA A 5 6.24 -4.58 -11.87
C ALA A 5 6.91 -4.01 -10.60
N VAL A 6 7.05 -2.69 -10.54
CA VAL A 6 7.46 -1.95 -9.34
C VAL A 6 6.31 -1.02 -8.97
N VAL A 7 5.84 -1.15 -7.74
CA VAL A 7 4.74 -0.38 -7.17
C VAL A 7 5.30 0.46 -6.04
N THR A 8 5.03 1.75 -6.04
CA THR A 8 5.57 2.69 -5.04
C THR A 8 4.47 3.28 -4.18
N THR A 9 4.70 3.42 -2.88
CA THR A 9 3.81 4.13 -1.94
C THR A 9 4.58 5.19 -1.14
N PRO A 10 3.98 6.37 -0.87
CA PRO A 10 4.60 7.42 -0.05
C PRO A 10 4.33 7.24 1.46
N PHE A 11 4.12 6.01 1.92
CA PHE A 11 3.73 5.67 3.30
C PHE A 11 4.62 4.56 3.85
N GLU A 12 4.76 4.47 5.17
CA GLU A 12 5.22 3.26 5.86
C GLU A 12 4.09 2.22 5.76
N THR A 13 4.26 1.24 4.87
CA THR A 13 3.21 0.34 4.41
C THR A 13 3.24 -0.99 5.17
N PHE A 14 2.08 -1.47 5.61
CA PHE A 14 2.01 -2.75 6.31
C PHE A 14 2.39 -3.93 5.41
N ALA A 15 2.98 -4.95 6.03
CA ALA A 15 3.39 -6.17 5.35
C ALA A 15 2.21 -6.86 4.63
N GLU A 16 1.04 -6.92 5.26
CA GLU A 16 -0.18 -7.51 4.67
C GLU A 16 -0.63 -6.77 3.41
N THR A 17 -0.59 -5.43 3.43
CA THR A 17 -0.90 -4.59 2.26
C THR A 17 0.10 -4.87 1.13
N GLY A 18 1.39 -5.00 1.45
CA GLY A 18 2.41 -5.37 0.48
C GLY A 18 2.20 -6.77 -0.12
N MET A 19 1.76 -7.74 0.68
CA MET A 19 1.40 -9.08 0.21
C MET A 19 0.15 -9.08 -0.66
N GLU A 20 -0.86 -8.30 -0.30
CA GLU A 20 -2.08 -8.13 -1.09
C GLU A 20 -1.79 -7.56 -2.48
N ILE A 21 -0.97 -6.51 -2.58
CA ILE A 21 -0.54 -5.92 -3.85
C ILE A 21 0.14 -6.98 -4.73
N LYS A 22 1.04 -7.79 -4.15
CA LYS A 22 1.73 -8.86 -4.88
C LYS A 22 0.75 -9.93 -5.36
N ALA A 23 -0.19 -10.34 -4.52
CA ALA A 23 -1.16 -11.38 -4.84
C ALA A 23 -2.17 -10.95 -5.93
N LYS A 24 -2.54 -9.67 -5.94
CA LYS A 24 -3.50 -9.10 -6.91
C LYS A 24 -2.85 -8.58 -8.19
N SER A 25 -1.52 -8.53 -8.25
CA SER A 25 -0.82 -7.98 -9.42
C SER A 25 -1.00 -8.86 -10.67
N PRO A 26 -1.22 -8.27 -11.85
CA PRO A 26 -1.24 -9.01 -13.12
C PRO A 26 0.18 -9.38 -13.63
N PHE A 27 1.23 -8.95 -12.91
CA PHE A 27 2.62 -9.26 -13.22
C PHE A 27 3.11 -10.44 -12.39
N ALA A 28 3.90 -11.33 -12.99
CA ALA A 28 4.42 -12.52 -12.32
C ALA A 28 5.29 -12.18 -11.09
N THR A 29 6.04 -11.08 -11.18
CA THR A 29 6.85 -10.57 -10.06
C THR A 29 6.50 -9.12 -9.80
N THR A 30 6.23 -8.79 -8.54
CA THR A 30 5.91 -7.41 -8.12
C THR A 30 6.72 -7.02 -6.90
N PHE A 31 7.42 -5.89 -7.00
CA PHE A 31 8.08 -5.25 -5.87
C PHE A 31 7.24 -4.09 -5.36
N THR A 32 7.01 -4.05 -4.05
CA THR A 32 6.38 -2.92 -3.37
C THR A 32 7.49 -2.13 -2.69
N ILE A 33 7.63 -0.85 -3.04
CA ILE A 33 8.62 0.07 -2.48
C ILE A 33 7.86 1.14 -1.71
N GLU A 34 8.00 1.11 -0.39
CA GLU A 34 7.46 2.13 0.48
C GLU A 34 8.36 3.37 0.54
N LEU A 35 7.88 4.44 1.18
CA LEU A 35 8.61 5.70 1.36
C LEU A 35 9.15 6.30 0.04
N ALA A 36 8.46 6.03 -1.06
CA ALA A 36 8.82 6.51 -2.38
C ALA A 36 7.95 7.70 -2.77
N ASN A 37 8.60 8.75 -3.29
CA ASN A 37 7.97 9.99 -3.75
C ASN A 37 7.19 10.77 -2.66
N GLY A 38 7.39 10.47 -1.38
CA GLY A 38 6.78 11.18 -0.27
C GLY A 38 6.91 10.45 1.07
N TYR A 39 6.50 11.15 2.13
CA TYR A 39 6.39 10.63 3.49
C TYR A 39 5.10 11.11 4.12
N TYR A 40 4.12 10.22 4.27
CA TYR A 40 2.81 10.53 4.83
C TYR A 40 2.50 9.74 6.12
N GLY A 41 3.53 9.16 6.74
CA GLY A 41 3.41 8.33 7.94
C GLY A 41 2.96 6.90 7.61
N TYR A 42 2.40 6.22 8.61
CA TYR A 42 1.90 4.86 8.48
C TYR A 42 0.62 4.79 7.66
N LEU A 43 0.47 3.68 6.94
CA LEU A 43 -0.76 3.30 6.23
C LEU A 43 -1.35 2.00 6.82
N PRO A 44 -1.96 2.08 8.01
CA PRO A 44 -2.66 0.95 8.62
C PRO A 44 -3.89 0.55 7.80
N THR A 45 -4.24 -0.73 7.86
CA THR A 45 -5.50 -1.25 7.31
C THR A 45 -6.68 -0.91 8.23
N PRO A 46 -7.95 -1.00 7.77
CA PRO A 46 -9.11 -0.83 8.64
C PRO A 46 -9.06 -1.76 9.87
N ALA A 47 -8.61 -3.00 9.70
CA ALA A 47 -8.44 -3.94 10.80
C ALA A 47 -7.34 -3.49 11.79
N GLN A 48 -6.21 -2.96 11.30
CA GLN A 48 -5.17 -2.42 12.18
C GLN A 48 -5.67 -1.20 12.97
N HIS A 49 -6.50 -0.35 12.36
CA HIS A 49 -7.18 0.74 13.08
C HIS A 49 -8.06 0.25 14.24
N GLU A 50 -8.70 -0.92 14.13
CA GLU A 50 -9.49 -1.50 15.23
C GLU A 50 -8.61 -2.03 16.36
N VAL A 51 -7.42 -2.55 16.02
CA VAL A 51 -6.43 -3.03 17.02
C VAL A 51 -5.76 -1.87 17.77
N GLY A 52 -5.59 -0.72 17.11
CA GLY A 52 -5.14 0.52 17.76
C GLY A 52 -3.64 0.61 18.05
N GLY A 53 -2.81 -0.04 17.23
CA GLY A 53 -1.35 0.00 17.33
C GLY A 53 -0.75 1.40 17.17
N TYR A 54 0.56 1.53 17.42
CA TYR A 54 1.29 2.80 17.31
C TYR A 54 1.11 3.47 15.94
N GLU A 55 1.00 2.65 14.91
CA GLU A 55 0.83 3.00 13.51
C GLU A 55 -0.51 3.70 13.22
N THR A 56 -1.47 3.66 14.16
CA THR A 56 -2.81 4.24 13.98
C THR A 56 -3.02 5.53 14.78
N TRP A 57 -2.01 5.98 15.53
CA TRP A 57 -2.16 7.11 16.43
C TRP A 57 -2.13 8.43 15.66
N MET A 58 -2.86 9.42 16.18
CA MET A 58 -2.81 10.79 15.65
C MET A 58 -1.38 11.34 15.87
N GLY A 59 -0.62 11.45 14.78
CA GLY A 59 0.79 11.86 14.79
C GLY A 59 1.67 10.96 13.92
N THR A 60 1.38 9.65 13.92
CA THR A 60 2.03 8.65 13.07
C THR A 60 1.18 8.33 11.84
N ASN A 61 -0.14 8.48 11.97
CA ASN A 61 -1.12 8.38 10.90
C ASN A 61 -2.10 9.56 10.96
N LYS A 62 -2.55 10.00 9.78
CA LYS A 62 -3.48 11.12 9.61
C LYS A 62 -4.43 10.96 8.42
N VAL A 63 -4.40 9.79 7.77
CA VAL A 63 -5.29 9.50 6.64
C VAL A 63 -6.58 8.88 7.12
N GLU A 64 -7.60 8.90 6.29
CA GLU A 64 -8.89 8.28 6.58
C GLU A 64 -8.79 6.74 6.63
N LYS A 65 -9.67 6.09 7.40
CA LYS A 65 -9.54 4.67 7.77
C LYS A 65 -9.49 3.69 6.59
N GLU A 66 -10.13 4.04 5.47
CA GLU A 66 -10.18 3.21 4.26
C GLU A 66 -9.06 3.55 3.26
N ALA A 67 -8.10 4.40 3.65
CA ALA A 67 -7.05 4.85 2.75
C ALA A 67 -6.23 3.69 2.17
N SER A 68 -5.91 2.67 2.97
CA SER A 68 -5.14 1.51 2.50
C SER A 68 -5.89 0.77 1.37
N VAL A 69 -7.19 0.55 1.54
CA VAL A 69 -8.05 -0.14 0.57
C VAL A 69 -8.11 0.64 -0.74
N LYS A 70 -8.39 1.95 -0.66
CA LYS A 70 -8.49 2.83 -1.83
C LYS A 70 -7.17 2.93 -2.59
N ILE A 71 -6.05 2.98 -1.86
CA ILE A 71 -4.72 3.02 -2.46
C ILE A 71 -4.42 1.70 -3.17
N VAL A 72 -4.65 0.55 -2.53
CA VAL A 72 -4.43 -0.76 -3.17
C VAL A 72 -5.27 -0.89 -4.44
N ASP A 73 -6.58 -0.59 -4.38
CA ASP A 73 -7.46 -0.67 -5.56
C ASP A 73 -6.96 0.21 -6.71
N LYS A 74 -6.48 1.43 -6.39
CA LYS A 74 -5.93 2.32 -7.40
C LYS A 74 -4.63 1.79 -8.00
N LEU A 75 -3.74 1.22 -7.18
CA LEU A 75 -2.49 0.63 -7.64
C LEU A 75 -2.74 -0.59 -8.53
N ILE A 76 -3.68 -1.47 -8.17
CA ILE A 76 -4.06 -2.61 -9.01
C ILE A 76 -4.66 -2.14 -10.34
N SER A 77 -5.55 -1.16 -10.32
CA SER A 77 -6.10 -0.55 -11.54
C SER A 77 -5.01 0.01 -12.45
N MET A 78 -4.00 0.68 -11.89
CA MET A 78 -2.86 1.20 -12.65
C MET A 78 -2.01 0.07 -13.23
N LEU A 79 -1.73 -0.99 -12.47
CA LEU A 79 -1.00 -2.16 -12.95
C LEU A 79 -1.72 -2.85 -14.11
N SER A 80 -3.03 -3.03 -14.00
CA SER A 80 -3.83 -3.63 -15.07
C SER A 80 -3.84 -2.78 -16.35
N GLY A 81 -3.76 -1.45 -16.24
CA GLY A 81 -3.70 -0.55 -17.40
C GLY A 81 -2.37 -0.54 -18.15
N ILE A 82 -1.31 -1.15 -17.58
CA ILE A 82 0.03 -1.21 -18.18
C ILE A 82 0.52 -2.64 -18.43
N LYS A 83 -0.32 -3.65 -18.17
CA LYS A 83 -0.04 -5.04 -18.55
C LYS A 83 -0.44 -5.28 -20.00
#